data_AF-A0A7Y1W2A3-F1
#
_entry.id   AF-A0A7Y1W2A3-F1
#
_cell.length_a   1.000
_cell.length_b   1.000
_cell.length_c   1.000
_cell.angle_alpha   90.00
_cell.angle_beta   90.00
_cell.angle_gamma   90.00
#
_symmetry.space_group_name_H-M   'P 1'
#
loop_
_entity.id
_entity.type
_entity.pdbx_description
1 polymer ?
#
loop_
_entity_poly.entity_id
_entity_poly.type
_entity_poly.pdbx_seq_one_letter_code
_entity_poly.pdbx_strand_id
1 'polypeptide(L)'
;MDTSSQSLFVRIIKSVPFRIGIAALAVLAAVLWILSVRAVIDKIEYAMSPPKLPDYEEMETVHLNPEGWGQFDDRWFHHVSQGTATLPIPYEWLVALEAPSSSPWLALLGKNDPFLGEFALRLGFIKGRRSDENPDSLPVGIARTSSINFPGIERKADAVGFNCAACHTGQLVFDNRRYIVDGGPAMTDLGLLTRSLGAALGQTLLSSKLKVFNGRFERFAHSVLGSNDNVLTRDRLAAELDAVIANLAKTSDAIEVTEGFTRLDALNRIGNQVFAAAMDRPNNYSPINAPVNFPHIWDTSWFNWVQYDASIMQPLTRNTGEALGVKAFVDMTTGSDKATGNGKNERFASSVPVRTLVEIEDWIGGTHPLKAGNRFNGVQSPAWPNTFPAIDRDLAQAGAKLYKDNCQHCHLPPVNSDEFWEIDYWSPIEWSEN
;
A
#
# COMPACT_ATOMS: atom_id res chain seq x y z
N MET A 1 -13.30 38.61 79.87
CA MET A 1 -12.27 37.74 79.26
C MET A 1 -12.59 37.67 77.78
N ASP A 2 -11.73 38.30 77.00
CA ASP A 2 -11.80 38.46 75.55
C ASP A 2 -11.35 37.15 74.87
N THR A 3 -12.18 36.60 73.98
CA THR A 3 -11.83 35.46 73.12
C THR A 3 -12.26 35.72 71.68
N SER A 4 -11.80 36.82 71.09
CA SER A 4 -11.88 37.03 69.63
C SER A 4 -10.49 37.09 68.98
N SER A 5 -9.77 35.97 69.03
CA SER A 5 -8.64 35.71 68.13
C SER A 5 -9.06 34.65 67.11
N GLN A 6 -9.93 35.01 66.15
CA GLN A 6 -9.89 34.30 64.87
C GLN A 6 -8.60 34.75 64.19
N SER A 7 -7.70 33.80 63.90
CA SER A 7 -6.42 34.11 63.28
C SER A 7 -6.64 34.93 62.00
N LEU A 8 -5.73 35.87 61.73
CA LEU A 8 -5.75 36.75 60.55
C LEU A 8 -6.05 35.97 59.26
N PHE A 9 -5.56 34.72 59.21
CA PHE A 9 -5.77 33.74 58.15
C PHE A 9 -7.27 33.41 57.90
N VAL A 10 -8.06 33.20 58.95
CA VAL A 10 -9.50 32.90 58.85
C VAL A 10 -10.30 34.11 58.34
N ARG A 11 -9.88 35.33 58.69
CA ARG A 11 -10.49 36.58 58.18
C ARG A 11 -10.19 36.80 56.70
N ILE A 12 -8.97 36.50 56.26
CA ILE A 12 -8.57 36.60 54.85
C ILE A 12 -9.36 35.61 54.00
N ILE A 13 -9.50 34.35 54.44
CA ILE A 13 -10.25 33.31 53.71
C ILE A 13 -11.76 33.64 53.58
N LYS A 14 -12.34 34.31 54.58
CA LYS A 14 -13.75 34.74 54.55
C LYS A 14 -13.99 36.07 53.82
N SER A 15 -12.93 36.77 53.44
CA SER A 15 -13.06 38.06 52.76
C SER A 15 -13.59 37.88 51.33
N VAL A 16 -14.51 38.76 50.93
CA VAL A 16 -15.04 38.86 49.57
C VAL A 16 -13.92 38.89 48.50
N PRO A 17 -12.85 39.69 48.62
CA PRO A 17 -11.77 39.71 47.62
C PRO A 17 -11.02 38.38 47.49
N PHE A 18 -10.82 37.62 48.58
CA PHE A 18 -10.18 36.31 48.51
C PHE A 18 -11.07 35.26 47.81
N ARG A 19 -12.38 35.29 48.06
CA ARG A 19 -13.35 34.42 47.35
C ARG A 19 -13.44 34.74 45.86
N ILE A 20 -13.41 36.02 45.49
CA ILE A 20 -13.34 36.47 44.09
C ILE A 20 -12.03 36.01 43.44
N GLY A 21 -10.90 36.10 44.15
CA GLY A 21 -9.61 35.61 43.67
C GLY A 21 -9.60 34.09 43.42
N ILE A 22 -10.17 33.29 44.31
CA ILE A 22 -10.32 31.84 44.11
C ILE A 22 -11.26 31.52 42.94
N ALA A 23 -12.39 32.21 42.82
CA ALA A 23 -13.32 32.01 41.71
C ALA A 23 -12.67 32.37 40.36
N ALA A 24 -11.92 33.48 40.30
CA ALA A 24 -11.16 33.87 39.11
C ALA A 24 -10.07 32.86 38.75
N LEU A 25 -9.36 32.31 39.74
CA LEU A 25 -8.37 31.24 39.53
C LEU A 25 -9.02 29.93 39.06
N ALA A 26 -10.19 29.57 39.57
CA ALA A 26 -10.94 28.39 39.14
C ALA A 26 -11.45 28.53 37.70
N VAL A 27 -11.96 29.71 37.33
CA VAL A 27 -12.38 30.01 35.95
C VAL A 27 -11.18 30.02 35.01
N LEU A 28 -10.06 30.63 35.41
CA LEU A 28 -8.83 30.61 34.63
C LEU A 28 -8.29 29.19 34.44
N ALA A 29 -8.29 28.37 35.50
CA ALA A 29 -7.90 26.97 35.42
C ALA A 29 -8.83 26.16 34.50
N ALA A 30 -10.15 26.40 34.55
CA ALA A 30 -11.11 25.77 33.66
C ALA A 30 -10.91 26.19 32.19
N VAL A 31 -10.66 27.48 31.93
CA VAL A 31 -10.36 28.00 30.59
C VAL A 31 -9.04 27.43 30.05
N LEU A 32 -7.99 27.40 30.87
CA LEU A 32 -6.70 26.81 30.50
C LEU A 32 -6.81 25.30 30.26
N TRP A 33 -7.61 24.60 31.07
CA TRP A 33 -7.92 23.20 30.85
C TRP A 33 -8.68 23.00 29.53
N ILE A 34 -9.73 23.78 29.25
CA ILE A 34 -10.47 23.74 27.97
C ILE A 34 -9.54 24.02 26.78
N LEU A 35 -8.66 25.01 26.87
CA LEU A 35 -7.70 25.34 25.80
C LEU A 35 -6.67 24.22 25.60
N SER A 36 -6.16 23.62 26.70
CA SER A 36 -5.24 22.48 26.62
C SER A 36 -5.92 21.24 26.02
N VAL A 37 -7.17 20.98 26.39
CA VAL A 37 -7.98 19.89 25.84
C VAL A 37 -8.25 20.14 24.37
N ARG A 38 -8.56 21.38 23.98
CA ARG A 38 -8.79 21.74 22.58
C ARG A 38 -7.53 21.61 21.72
N ALA A 39 -6.38 22.08 22.18
CA ALA A 39 -5.12 21.92 21.46
C ALA A 39 -4.71 20.44 21.31
N VAL A 40 -5.00 19.62 22.32
CA VAL A 40 -4.81 18.16 22.26
C VAL A 40 -5.80 17.53 21.27
N ILE A 41 -7.06 17.94 21.29
CA ILE A 41 -8.09 17.50 20.33
C ILE A 41 -7.72 17.89 18.91
N ASP A 42 -7.34 19.15 18.63
CA ASP A 42 -6.99 19.63 17.29
C ASP A 42 -5.79 18.86 16.70
N LYS A 43 -4.79 18.55 17.54
CA LYS A 43 -3.61 17.76 17.14
C LYS A 43 -3.97 16.29 16.87
N ILE A 44 -4.88 15.73 17.66
CA ILE A 44 -5.42 14.38 17.48
C ILE A 44 -6.36 14.31 16.26
N GLU A 45 -7.16 15.35 16.03
CA GLU A 45 -8.09 15.50 14.92
C GLU A 45 -7.35 15.58 13.59
N TYR A 46 -6.27 16.37 13.50
CA TYR A 46 -5.43 16.41 12.30
C TYR A 46 -4.80 15.05 11.96
N ALA A 47 -4.36 14.29 12.98
CA ALA A 47 -3.73 12.98 12.78
C ALA A 47 -4.72 11.85 12.45
N MET A 48 -6.00 11.99 12.81
CA MET A 48 -7.03 10.97 12.62
C MET A 48 -8.05 11.32 11.52
N SER A 49 -7.94 12.50 10.90
CA SER A 49 -8.83 12.89 9.82
C SER A 49 -8.42 12.20 8.53
N PRO A 50 -9.34 11.50 7.83
CA PRO A 50 -9.04 10.94 6.53
C PRO A 50 -8.74 12.04 5.51
N PRO A 51 -7.87 11.77 4.52
CA PRO A 51 -7.68 12.69 3.42
C PRO A 51 -8.96 12.78 2.57
N LYS A 52 -9.11 13.90 1.84
CA LYS A 52 -10.16 14.02 0.83
C LYS A 52 -9.83 13.12 -0.36
N LEU A 53 -10.77 12.24 -0.73
CA LEU A 53 -10.63 11.33 -1.86
C LEU A 53 -11.65 11.66 -2.96
N PRO A 54 -11.35 11.36 -4.24
CA PRO A 54 -12.35 11.37 -5.31
C PRO A 54 -13.55 10.49 -4.96
N ASP A 55 -14.70 10.78 -5.55
CA ASP A 55 -15.87 9.92 -5.44
C ASP A 55 -15.69 8.68 -6.34
N TYR A 56 -16.25 7.55 -5.92
CA TYR A 56 -16.25 6.32 -6.71
C TYR A 56 -17.63 6.10 -7.32
N GLU A 57 -17.64 5.76 -8.61
CA GLU A 57 -18.84 5.38 -9.34
C GLU A 57 -18.73 3.91 -9.75
N GLU A 58 -19.69 3.11 -9.33
CA GLU A 58 -19.83 1.72 -9.76
C GLU A 58 -20.32 1.70 -11.21
N MET A 59 -19.62 0.94 -12.06
CA MET A 59 -19.86 0.86 -13.50
C MET A 59 -19.75 -0.59 -13.97
N GLU A 60 -20.27 -0.89 -15.15
CA GLU A 60 -20.00 -2.17 -15.82
C GLU A 60 -18.49 -2.31 -16.06
N THR A 61 -17.92 -3.42 -15.62
CA THR A 61 -16.49 -3.71 -15.77
C THR A 61 -16.23 -4.57 -17.01
N VAL A 62 -15.29 -4.14 -17.85
CA VAL A 62 -14.82 -4.87 -19.04
C VAL A 62 -13.35 -5.18 -18.87
N HIS A 63 -12.99 -6.46 -18.82
CA HIS A 63 -11.59 -6.88 -18.79
C HIS A 63 -11.02 -6.89 -20.20
N LEU A 64 -9.94 -6.15 -20.42
CA LEU A 64 -9.15 -6.21 -21.65
C LEU A 64 -8.08 -7.29 -21.50
N ASN A 65 -7.81 -8.02 -22.59
CA ASN A 65 -6.84 -9.12 -22.65
C ASN A 65 -7.10 -10.29 -21.69
N PRO A 66 -8.30 -10.88 -21.69
CA PRO A 66 -8.66 -11.95 -20.75
C PRO A 66 -8.00 -13.32 -21.05
N GLU A 67 -7.03 -13.38 -21.96
CA GLU A 67 -6.44 -14.60 -22.50
C GLU A 67 -4.91 -14.44 -22.63
N GLY A 68 -4.19 -15.56 -22.84
CA GLY A 68 -2.73 -15.55 -23.04
C GLY A 68 -1.91 -15.93 -21.80
N TRP A 69 -2.56 -16.45 -20.76
CA TRP A 69 -1.96 -16.64 -19.43
C TRP A 69 -1.48 -18.08 -19.13
N GLY A 70 -1.50 -18.95 -20.14
CA GLY A 70 -1.13 -20.35 -20.02
C GLY A 70 -2.06 -21.12 -19.07
N GLN A 71 -1.51 -21.59 -17.95
CA GLN A 71 -2.24 -22.39 -16.95
C GLN A 71 -2.90 -21.56 -15.85
N PHE A 72 -2.56 -20.27 -15.74
CA PHE A 72 -3.10 -19.36 -14.72
C PHE A 72 -4.14 -18.42 -15.34
N ASP A 73 -4.92 -17.75 -14.49
CA ASP A 73 -5.82 -16.67 -14.91
C ASP A 73 -5.42 -15.31 -14.30
N ASP A 74 -6.16 -14.25 -14.65
CA ASP A 74 -5.99 -12.92 -14.06
C ASP A 74 -6.16 -12.93 -12.55
N ARG A 75 -7.12 -13.71 -12.03
CA ARG A 75 -7.40 -13.78 -10.58
C ARG A 75 -6.19 -14.27 -9.79
N TRP A 76 -5.48 -15.26 -10.32
CA TRP A 76 -4.22 -15.71 -9.73
C TRP A 76 -3.20 -14.56 -9.68
N PHE A 77 -2.93 -13.88 -10.81
CA PHE A 77 -1.99 -12.75 -10.84
C PHE A 77 -2.40 -11.60 -9.91
N HIS A 78 -3.71 -11.33 -9.78
CA HIS A 78 -4.25 -10.26 -8.94
C HIS A 78 -3.98 -10.45 -7.44
N HIS A 79 -3.78 -11.69 -6.97
CA HIS A 79 -3.70 -12.00 -5.54
C HIS A 79 -2.59 -12.97 -5.13
N VAL A 80 -1.79 -13.47 -6.09
CA VAL A 80 -0.63 -14.30 -5.78
C VAL A 80 0.37 -13.51 -4.94
N SER A 81 0.81 -14.09 -3.83
CA SER A 81 1.74 -13.42 -2.91
C SER A 81 3.17 -13.44 -3.46
N GLN A 82 3.85 -12.31 -3.35
CA GLN A 82 5.30 -12.20 -3.50
C GLN A 82 6.04 -12.15 -2.15
N GLY A 83 5.41 -12.67 -1.09
CA GLY A 83 6.01 -12.76 0.25
C GLY A 83 5.98 -11.45 1.03
N THR A 84 5.18 -10.48 0.62
CA THR A 84 5.23 -9.11 1.12
C THR A 84 4.37 -8.89 2.36
N ALA A 85 4.82 -7.97 3.20
CA ALA A 85 4.12 -7.44 4.37
C ALA A 85 4.10 -5.91 4.30
N THR A 86 3.67 -5.37 3.15
CA THR A 86 3.73 -3.94 2.85
C THR A 86 2.91 -3.11 3.83
N LEU A 87 1.71 -3.60 4.17
CA LEU A 87 0.87 -2.99 5.19
C LEU A 87 1.29 -3.56 6.56
N PRO A 88 1.70 -2.69 7.50
CA PRO A 88 2.35 -3.12 8.74
C PRO A 88 1.32 -3.50 9.82
N ILE A 89 0.29 -4.25 9.43
CA ILE A 89 -0.76 -4.79 10.29
C ILE A 89 -1.12 -6.23 9.88
N PRO A 90 -1.63 -7.06 10.81
CA PRO A 90 -2.18 -8.37 10.46
C PRO A 90 -3.31 -8.29 9.43
N TYR A 91 -3.39 -9.31 8.57
CA TYR A 91 -4.45 -9.50 7.57
C TYR A 91 -5.84 -9.35 8.16
N GLU A 92 -6.07 -10.01 9.30
CA GLU A 92 -7.38 -10.03 9.95
C GLU A 92 -7.80 -8.65 10.46
N TRP A 93 -6.83 -7.78 10.77
CA TRP A 93 -7.12 -6.40 11.17
C TRP A 93 -7.58 -5.56 10.00
N LEU A 94 -6.95 -5.70 8.83
CA LEU A 94 -7.31 -4.94 7.64
C LEU A 94 -8.74 -5.28 7.18
N VAL A 95 -9.07 -6.57 7.16
CA VAL A 95 -10.42 -7.04 6.77
C VAL A 95 -11.49 -6.55 7.76
N ALA A 96 -11.17 -6.49 9.05
CA ALA A 96 -12.07 -6.01 10.10
C ALA A 96 -12.18 -4.47 10.19
N LEU A 97 -11.33 -3.72 9.49
CA LEU A 97 -11.17 -2.29 9.70
C LEU A 97 -12.34 -1.51 9.07
N GLU A 98 -12.91 -0.59 9.84
CA GLU A 98 -13.85 0.39 9.32
C GLU A 98 -13.11 1.57 8.68
N ALA A 99 -13.63 2.06 7.55
CA ALA A 99 -13.17 3.27 6.89
C ALA A 99 -13.12 4.45 7.87
N PRO A 100 -12.09 5.30 7.80
CA PRO A 100 -11.99 6.48 8.66
C PRO A 100 -13.09 7.50 8.31
N SER A 101 -13.63 8.16 9.33
CA SER A 101 -14.62 9.21 9.16
C SER A 101 -14.02 10.60 9.39
N SER A 102 -14.41 11.58 8.58
CA SER A 102 -14.10 13.00 8.81
C SER A 102 -14.99 13.65 9.86
N SER A 103 -16.11 13.01 10.24
CA SER A 103 -17.00 13.50 11.29
C SER A 103 -16.55 12.91 12.64
N PRO A 104 -16.19 13.75 13.64
CA PRO A 104 -15.83 13.27 14.97
C PRO A 104 -16.93 12.42 15.62
N TRP A 105 -18.19 12.77 15.38
CA TRP A 105 -19.33 12.01 15.88
C TRP A 105 -19.44 10.63 15.22
N LEU A 106 -19.26 10.52 13.90
CA LEU A 106 -19.30 9.23 13.20
C LEU A 106 -18.05 8.39 13.45
N ALA A 107 -16.90 9.03 13.66
CA ALA A 107 -15.65 8.36 14.04
C ALA A 107 -15.78 7.66 15.40
N LEU A 108 -16.48 8.28 16.35
CA LEU A 108 -16.63 7.79 17.73
C LEU A 108 -17.89 6.95 17.97
N LEU A 109 -19.03 7.33 17.37
CA LEU A 109 -20.35 6.74 17.66
C LEU A 109 -20.96 6.00 16.47
N GLY A 110 -20.51 6.31 15.26
CA GLY A 110 -21.06 5.75 14.02
C GLY A 110 -20.52 4.35 13.71
N LYS A 111 -21.25 3.62 12.87
CA LYS A 111 -20.72 2.50 12.10
C LYS A 111 -20.37 3.03 10.71
N ASN A 112 -19.12 2.88 10.31
CA ASN A 112 -18.67 3.26 8.96
C ASN A 112 -18.58 2.00 8.09
N ASP A 113 -18.52 2.20 6.78
CA ASP A 113 -18.33 1.10 5.84
C ASP A 113 -16.95 0.45 6.00
N PRO A 114 -16.76 -0.79 5.53
CA PRO A 114 -15.45 -1.45 5.57
C PRO A 114 -14.38 -0.65 4.82
N PHE A 115 -13.16 -0.61 5.35
CA PHE A 115 -12.02 0.08 4.74
C PHE A 115 -11.71 -0.45 3.33
N LEU A 116 -11.79 -1.77 3.15
CA LEU A 116 -11.58 -2.44 1.87
C LEU A 116 -12.80 -2.40 0.92
N GLY A 117 -13.89 -1.74 1.33
CA GLY A 117 -15.05 -1.50 0.47
C GLY A 117 -14.81 -0.36 -0.52
N GLU A 118 -15.85 0.46 -0.76
CA GLU A 118 -15.78 1.63 -1.65
C GLU A 118 -14.59 2.56 -1.33
N PHE A 119 -14.24 2.70 -0.04
CA PHE A 119 -13.15 3.56 0.40
C PHE A 119 -11.81 3.19 -0.25
N ALA A 120 -11.49 1.90 -0.37
CA ALA A 120 -10.29 1.46 -1.08
C ALA A 120 -10.34 1.74 -2.59
N LEU A 121 -11.52 1.71 -3.20
CA LEU A 121 -11.70 2.00 -4.62
C LEU A 121 -11.47 3.48 -4.94
N ARG A 122 -11.81 4.37 -3.99
CA ARG A 122 -11.50 5.81 -4.07
C ARG A 122 -10.00 6.13 -3.98
N LEU A 123 -9.20 5.17 -3.54
CA LEU A 123 -7.73 5.22 -3.57
C LEU A 123 -7.15 4.69 -4.88
N GLY A 124 -7.99 4.36 -5.86
CA GLY A 124 -7.58 3.91 -7.19
C GLY A 124 -7.38 2.40 -7.33
N PHE A 125 -7.67 1.62 -6.27
CA PHE A 125 -7.70 0.17 -6.37
C PHE A 125 -8.89 -0.32 -7.22
N ILE A 126 -8.76 -1.53 -7.74
CA ILE A 126 -9.81 -2.20 -8.52
C ILE A 126 -10.50 -3.22 -7.62
N LYS A 127 -11.83 -3.27 -7.70
CA LYS A 127 -12.66 -4.20 -6.94
C LYS A 127 -12.28 -5.65 -7.25
N GLY A 128 -11.93 -6.41 -6.22
CA GLY A 128 -11.60 -7.82 -6.37
C GLY A 128 -12.83 -8.70 -6.53
N ARG A 129 -12.60 -9.91 -7.04
CA ARG A 129 -13.61 -10.98 -7.11
C ARG A 129 -13.26 -12.06 -6.09
N ARG A 130 -14.27 -12.60 -5.43
CA ARG A 130 -14.09 -13.75 -4.53
C ARG A 130 -13.56 -14.95 -5.33
N SER A 131 -12.49 -15.56 -4.86
CA SER A 131 -11.94 -16.83 -5.35
C SER A 131 -11.35 -17.63 -4.19
N ASP A 132 -10.75 -18.79 -4.49
CA ASP A 132 -10.05 -19.60 -3.49
C ASP A 132 -8.78 -18.88 -2.99
N GLU A 133 -8.11 -18.12 -3.86
CA GLU A 133 -6.94 -17.28 -3.57
C GLU A 133 -7.32 -15.94 -2.92
N ASN A 134 -8.55 -15.47 -3.13
CA ASN A 134 -9.07 -14.22 -2.59
C ASN A 134 -10.45 -14.42 -1.92
N PRO A 135 -10.53 -15.13 -0.79
CA PRO A 135 -11.80 -15.44 -0.15
C PRO A 135 -12.52 -14.19 0.38
N ASP A 136 -11.79 -13.13 0.74
CA ASP A 136 -12.37 -11.91 1.31
C ASP A 136 -12.65 -10.81 0.26
N SER A 137 -12.50 -11.12 -1.03
CA SER A 137 -12.73 -10.17 -2.14
C SER A 137 -11.88 -8.90 -2.01
N LEU A 138 -10.63 -9.06 -1.54
CA LEU A 138 -9.63 -7.99 -1.44
C LEU A 138 -9.50 -7.29 -2.80
N PRO A 139 -9.30 -5.96 -2.82
CA PRO A 139 -8.97 -5.25 -4.05
C PRO A 139 -7.76 -5.83 -4.79
N VAL A 140 -7.78 -5.77 -6.13
CA VAL A 140 -6.70 -6.25 -7.00
C VAL A 140 -5.36 -5.69 -6.54
N GLY A 141 -4.35 -6.56 -6.45
CA GLY A 141 -3.02 -6.19 -6.00
C GLY A 141 -2.73 -6.46 -4.53
N ILE A 142 -3.75 -6.80 -3.75
CA ILE A 142 -3.62 -7.09 -2.31
C ILE A 142 -3.56 -8.60 -2.11
N ALA A 143 -2.46 -9.08 -1.52
CA ALA A 143 -2.19 -10.49 -1.30
C ALA A 143 -1.92 -10.80 0.18
N ARG A 144 -2.20 -12.05 0.56
CA ARG A 144 -1.93 -12.60 1.90
C ARG A 144 -0.58 -13.31 1.93
N THR A 145 0.26 -12.99 2.90
CA THR A 145 1.52 -13.70 3.15
C THR A 145 1.49 -14.33 4.54
N SER A 146 1.63 -15.65 4.62
CA SER A 146 1.44 -16.33 5.91
C SER A 146 2.64 -16.21 6.86
N SER A 147 2.35 -16.26 8.17
CA SER A 147 3.35 -16.47 9.22
C SER A 147 4.49 -15.44 9.31
N ILE A 148 4.15 -14.16 9.22
CA ILE A 148 5.08 -13.03 9.33
C ILE A 148 5.14 -12.50 10.77
N ASN A 149 6.32 -12.06 11.21
CA ASN A 149 6.50 -11.36 12.48
C ASN A 149 6.21 -9.86 12.30
N PHE A 150 5.51 -9.26 13.27
CA PHE A 150 5.19 -7.84 13.27
C PHE A 150 5.81 -7.14 14.49
N PRO A 151 6.47 -5.97 14.32
CA PRO A 151 6.86 -5.14 15.45
C PRO A 151 5.66 -4.77 16.33
N GLY A 152 5.73 -5.06 17.63
CA GLY A 152 4.63 -4.82 18.58
C GLY A 152 3.65 -5.98 18.73
N ILE A 153 3.85 -7.10 18.02
CA ILE A 153 3.05 -8.32 18.18
C ILE A 153 3.99 -9.51 18.45
N GLU A 154 3.82 -10.16 19.61
CA GLU A 154 4.68 -11.28 20.05
C GLU A 154 4.31 -12.64 19.43
N ARG A 155 3.61 -12.63 18.30
CA ARG A 155 3.20 -13.82 17.56
C ARG A 155 3.35 -13.59 16.07
N LYS A 156 3.50 -14.69 15.32
CA LYS A 156 3.34 -14.66 13.88
C LYS A 156 1.87 -14.45 13.53
N ALA A 157 1.64 -13.68 12.48
CA ALA A 157 0.33 -13.46 11.90
C ALA A 157 0.45 -13.44 10.38
N ASP A 158 -0.67 -13.64 9.71
CA ASP A 158 -0.69 -13.46 8.27
C ASP A 158 -0.66 -11.97 7.96
N ALA A 159 0.17 -11.61 7.00
CA ALA A 159 0.41 -10.26 6.56
C ALA A 159 -0.39 -9.91 5.32
N VAL A 160 -0.56 -8.60 5.14
CA VAL A 160 -1.05 -8.03 3.89
C VAL A 160 0.09 -7.34 3.18
N GLY A 161 0.28 -7.69 1.92
CA GLY A 161 1.27 -7.06 1.07
C GLY A 161 0.70 -6.73 -0.30
N PHE A 162 1.35 -5.79 -0.96
CA PHE A 162 1.11 -5.58 -2.38
C PHE A 162 1.85 -6.64 -3.19
N ASN A 163 1.18 -7.15 -4.21
CA ASN A 163 1.83 -7.86 -5.30
C ASN A 163 1.97 -6.95 -6.53
N CYS A 164 2.55 -7.48 -7.61
CA CYS A 164 2.80 -6.72 -8.84
C CYS A 164 1.52 -6.05 -9.40
N ALA A 165 0.34 -6.69 -9.24
CA ALA A 165 -0.92 -6.18 -9.76
C ALA A 165 -1.39 -4.86 -9.09
N ALA A 166 -0.90 -4.53 -7.89
CA ALA A 166 -1.22 -3.26 -7.21
C ALA A 166 -0.71 -2.02 -7.96
N CYS A 167 0.39 -2.21 -8.70
CA CYS A 167 1.04 -1.17 -9.51
C CYS A 167 0.86 -1.41 -11.02
N HIS A 168 0.66 -2.67 -11.43
CA HIS A 168 0.64 -3.09 -12.84
C HIS A 168 -0.70 -3.69 -13.28
N THR A 169 -1.82 -3.29 -12.67
CA THR A 169 -3.16 -3.49 -13.23
C THR A 169 -3.87 -2.15 -13.33
N GLY A 170 -4.07 -1.71 -14.56
CA GLY A 170 -4.66 -0.41 -14.86
C GLY A 170 -6.18 -0.44 -14.94
N GLN A 171 -6.77 0.74 -14.83
CA GLN A 171 -8.17 0.95 -15.13
C GLN A 171 -8.41 2.30 -15.80
N LEU A 172 -9.40 2.36 -16.69
CA LEU A 172 -9.87 3.60 -17.30
C LEU A 172 -11.39 3.57 -17.44
N VAL A 173 -12.01 4.75 -17.51
CA VAL A 173 -13.46 4.90 -17.71
C VAL A 173 -13.72 5.52 -19.08
N PHE A 174 -14.57 4.88 -19.87
CA PHE A 174 -15.05 5.39 -21.16
C PHE A 174 -16.49 4.92 -21.39
N ASP A 175 -17.37 5.81 -21.87
CA ASP A 175 -18.78 5.51 -22.18
C ASP A 175 -19.52 4.72 -21.07
N ASN A 176 -19.41 5.19 -19.82
CA ASN A 176 -20.02 4.58 -18.63
C ASN A 176 -19.59 3.12 -18.34
N ARG A 177 -18.42 2.71 -18.85
CA ARG A 177 -17.78 1.42 -18.57
C ARG A 177 -16.40 1.61 -17.99
N ARG A 178 -16.02 0.70 -17.10
CA ARG A 178 -14.68 0.62 -16.49
C ARG A 178 -13.90 -0.49 -17.16
N TYR A 179 -12.86 -0.13 -17.91
CA TYR A 179 -11.98 -1.09 -18.56
C TYR A 179 -10.83 -1.41 -17.63
N ILE A 180 -10.60 -2.71 -17.38
CA ILE A 180 -9.48 -3.21 -16.59
C ILE A 180 -8.40 -3.71 -17.55
N VAL A 181 -7.16 -3.36 -17.27
CA VAL A 181 -6.03 -3.66 -18.15
C VAL A 181 -4.90 -4.29 -17.36
N ASP A 182 -4.83 -5.61 -17.41
CA ASP A 182 -3.73 -6.36 -16.81
C ASP A 182 -2.40 -6.02 -17.47
N GLY A 183 -1.37 -5.83 -16.65
CA GLY A 183 -0.07 -5.34 -17.07
C GLY A 183 0.00 -3.83 -17.39
N GLY A 184 -1.11 -3.11 -17.27
CA GLY A 184 -1.17 -1.65 -17.46
C GLY A 184 -0.84 -0.86 -16.18
N PRO A 185 -0.60 0.45 -16.29
CA PRO A 185 -0.31 1.31 -15.14
C PRO A 185 -1.52 1.41 -14.21
N ALA A 186 -1.34 1.04 -12.93
CA ALA A 186 -2.39 1.16 -11.93
C ALA A 186 -2.74 2.62 -11.63
N MET A 187 -3.96 2.83 -11.13
CA MET A 187 -4.45 4.15 -10.74
C MET A 187 -4.30 4.41 -9.24
N THR A 188 -3.55 3.61 -8.51
CA THR A 188 -3.48 3.64 -7.03
C THR A 188 -2.69 4.84 -6.49
N ASP A 189 -3.04 5.31 -5.29
CA ASP A 189 -2.26 6.30 -4.50
C ASP A 189 -1.89 5.72 -3.13
N LEU A 190 -0.64 5.27 -2.99
CA LEU A 190 -0.14 4.62 -1.78
C LEU A 190 0.11 5.61 -0.62
N GLY A 191 0.32 6.89 -0.92
CA GLY A 191 0.47 7.94 0.09
C GLY A 191 -0.86 8.25 0.77
N LEU A 192 -1.93 8.40 -0.01
CA LEU A 192 -3.30 8.53 0.50
C LEU A 192 -3.77 7.27 1.22
N LEU A 193 -3.41 6.08 0.73
CA LEU A 193 -3.69 4.83 1.42
C LEU A 193 -3.03 4.80 2.81
N THR A 194 -1.75 5.13 2.90
CA THR A 194 -1.01 5.13 4.17
C THR A 194 -1.63 6.10 5.17
N ARG A 195 -1.98 7.32 4.73
CA ARG A 195 -2.68 8.30 5.57
C ARG A 195 -4.04 7.80 6.03
N SER A 196 -4.81 7.21 5.13
CA SER A 196 -6.16 6.71 5.43
C SER A 196 -6.13 5.52 6.38
N LEU A 197 -5.18 4.61 6.19
CA LEU A 197 -4.97 3.47 7.08
C LEU A 197 -4.57 3.94 8.48
N GLY A 198 -3.64 4.89 8.57
CA GLY A 198 -3.25 5.52 9.83
C GLY A 198 -4.44 6.17 10.56
N ALA A 199 -5.28 6.92 9.83
CA ALA A 199 -6.51 7.50 10.37
C ALA A 199 -7.48 6.42 10.88
N ALA A 200 -7.71 5.35 10.12
CA ALA A 200 -8.62 4.27 10.48
C ALA A 200 -8.16 3.51 11.73
N LEU A 201 -6.87 3.20 11.81
CA LEU A 201 -6.23 2.58 12.97
C LEU A 201 -6.27 3.51 14.19
N GLY A 202 -5.97 4.79 14.00
CA GLY A 202 -6.03 5.80 15.06
C GLY A 202 -7.41 5.97 15.65
N GLN A 203 -8.46 6.03 14.82
CA GLN A 203 -9.85 6.09 15.26
C GLN A 203 -10.26 4.81 16.03
N THR A 204 -9.82 3.64 15.57
CA THR A 204 -10.07 2.36 16.26
C THR A 204 -9.36 2.29 17.61
N LEU A 205 -8.11 2.75 17.69
CA LEU A 205 -7.36 2.83 18.95
C LEU A 205 -7.98 3.85 19.92
N LEU A 206 -8.39 5.02 19.44
CA LEU A 206 -9.06 5.99 20.30
C LEU A 206 -10.36 5.40 20.87
N SER A 207 -11.13 4.70 20.03
CA SER A 207 -12.33 3.98 20.46
C SER A 207 -12.03 2.95 21.55
N SER A 208 -10.88 2.26 21.53
CA SER A 208 -10.53 1.28 22.57
C SER A 208 -10.23 1.93 23.94
N LYS A 209 -9.79 3.19 23.94
CA LYS A 209 -9.46 3.94 25.17
C LYS A 209 -10.67 4.58 25.85
N LEU A 210 -11.83 4.61 25.20
CA LEU A 210 -13.07 5.23 25.71
C LEU A 210 -13.97 4.19 26.38
N LYS A 211 -14.34 4.40 27.65
CA LYS A 211 -15.16 3.40 28.39
C LYS A 211 -16.63 3.29 27.94
N VAL A 212 -17.19 4.36 27.36
CA VAL A 212 -18.62 4.45 27.02
C VAL A 212 -18.85 4.45 25.52
N PHE A 213 -17.87 4.91 24.74
CA PHE A 213 -17.96 5.09 23.29
C PHE A 213 -16.92 4.23 22.56
N ASN A 214 -16.90 2.93 22.87
CA ASN A 214 -15.96 1.97 22.29
C ASN A 214 -16.52 1.15 21.12
N GLY A 215 -17.69 1.52 20.57
CA GLY A 215 -18.41 0.70 19.60
C GLY A 215 -17.61 0.34 18.34
N ARG A 216 -16.73 1.23 17.85
CA ARG A 216 -15.84 0.94 16.72
C ARG A 216 -14.83 -0.15 17.07
N PHE A 217 -14.14 0.00 18.20
CA PHE A 217 -13.19 -1.01 18.68
C PHE A 217 -13.88 -2.34 18.99
N GLU A 218 -15.08 -2.32 19.56
CA GLU A 218 -15.84 -3.54 19.87
C GLU A 218 -16.19 -4.34 18.61
N ARG A 219 -16.62 -3.67 17.53
CA ARG A 219 -16.89 -4.34 16.25
C ARG A 219 -15.62 -4.87 15.59
N PHE A 220 -14.54 -4.08 15.64
CA PHE A 220 -13.21 -4.51 15.19
C PHE A 220 -12.74 -5.75 15.95
N ALA A 221 -12.77 -5.72 17.28
CA ALA A 221 -12.34 -6.82 18.13
C ALA A 221 -13.20 -8.07 17.92
N HIS A 222 -14.52 -7.90 17.81
CA HIS A 222 -15.42 -9.00 17.50
C HIS A 222 -15.07 -9.69 16.17
N SER A 223 -14.81 -8.91 15.12
CA SER A 223 -14.43 -9.44 13.80
C SER A 223 -13.06 -10.11 13.80
N VAL A 224 -12.08 -9.57 14.55
CA VAL A 224 -10.72 -10.12 14.62
C VAL A 224 -10.63 -11.36 15.50
N LEU A 225 -11.33 -11.38 16.64
CA LEU A 225 -11.23 -12.43 17.65
C LEU A 225 -12.23 -13.56 17.43
N GLY A 226 -13.36 -13.28 16.77
CA GLY A 226 -14.40 -14.27 16.48
C GLY A 226 -14.89 -14.96 17.74
N SER A 227 -14.81 -16.30 17.77
CA SER A 227 -15.23 -17.10 18.92
C SER A 227 -14.39 -16.87 20.19
N ASN A 228 -13.19 -16.30 20.06
CA ASN A 228 -12.35 -15.97 21.21
C ASN A 228 -12.68 -14.61 21.81
N ASP A 229 -13.68 -13.89 21.29
CA ASP A 229 -14.00 -12.53 21.71
C ASP A 229 -14.51 -12.45 23.17
N ASN A 230 -13.63 -12.05 24.09
CA ASN A 230 -13.92 -11.82 25.50
C ASN A 230 -13.08 -10.65 26.07
N VAL A 231 -13.33 -10.28 27.33
CA VAL A 231 -12.68 -9.13 27.99
C VAL A 231 -11.14 -9.24 27.95
N LEU A 232 -10.58 -10.40 28.28
CA LEU A 232 -9.13 -10.59 28.34
C LEU A 232 -8.48 -10.46 26.94
N THR A 233 -9.11 -11.05 25.93
CA THR A 233 -8.60 -11.00 24.56
C THR A 233 -8.78 -9.61 23.93
N ARG A 234 -9.84 -8.88 24.30
CA ARG A 234 -10.03 -7.48 23.89
C ARG A 234 -8.96 -6.57 24.47
N ASP A 235 -8.65 -6.72 25.76
CA ASP A 235 -7.59 -5.96 26.42
C ASP A 235 -6.23 -6.23 25.77
N ARG A 236 -5.94 -7.51 25.47
CA ARG A 236 -4.72 -7.88 24.74
C ARG A 236 -4.69 -7.28 23.33
N LEU A 237 -5.79 -7.35 22.59
CA LEU A 237 -5.88 -6.79 21.24
C LEU A 237 -5.72 -5.26 21.25
N ALA A 238 -6.28 -4.57 22.24
CA ALA A 238 -6.10 -3.13 22.42
C ALA A 238 -4.63 -2.78 22.68
N ALA A 239 -3.93 -3.57 23.50
CA ALA A 239 -2.50 -3.40 23.76
C ALA A 239 -1.64 -3.69 22.51
N GLU A 240 -1.95 -4.74 21.75
CA GLU A 240 -1.29 -5.04 20.46
C GLU A 240 -1.50 -3.88 19.48
N LEU A 241 -2.73 -3.34 19.37
CA LEU A 241 -3.04 -2.21 18.49
C LEU A 241 -2.26 -0.94 18.87
N ASP A 242 -2.19 -0.61 20.16
CA ASP A 242 -1.41 0.52 20.67
C ASP A 242 0.08 0.36 20.36
N ALA A 243 0.64 -0.84 20.57
CA ALA A 243 2.04 -1.15 20.30
C ALA A 243 2.39 -1.07 18.80
N VAL A 244 1.51 -1.57 17.93
CA VAL A 244 1.68 -1.46 16.48
C VAL A 244 1.68 0.02 16.07
N ILE A 245 0.67 0.80 16.46
CA ILE A 245 0.58 2.23 16.11
C ILE A 245 1.79 3.01 16.65
N ALA A 246 2.26 2.71 17.86
CA ALA A 246 3.45 3.32 18.43
C ALA A 246 4.72 3.00 17.62
N ASN A 247 4.83 1.81 17.02
CA ASN A 247 5.93 1.49 16.11
C ASN A 247 5.78 2.21 14.76
N LEU A 248 4.57 2.34 14.22
CA LEU A 248 4.33 3.10 12.98
C LEU A 248 4.69 4.58 13.12
N ALA A 249 4.43 5.17 14.29
CA ALA A 249 4.76 6.56 14.57
C ALA A 249 6.28 6.85 14.60
N LYS A 250 7.14 5.81 14.69
CA LYS A 250 8.61 5.97 14.62
C LYS A 250 9.12 6.07 13.19
N THR A 251 8.33 5.61 12.22
CA THR A 251 8.70 5.64 10.81
C THR A 251 8.07 6.85 10.15
N SER A 252 8.88 7.73 9.57
CA SER A 252 8.41 8.84 8.76
C SER A 252 9.28 8.97 7.52
N ASP A 253 8.65 8.95 6.35
CA ASP A 253 9.36 9.23 5.10
C ASP A 253 9.66 10.72 5.01
N ALA A 254 10.89 11.07 4.62
CA ALA A 254 11.19 12.41 4.13
C ALA A 254 10.70 12.52 2.68
N ILE A 255 9.69 13.37 2.45
CA ILE A 255 9.06 13.57 1.13
C ILE A 255 9.41 14.98 0.64
N GLU A 256 10.20 15.07 -0.43
CA GLU A 256 10.52 16.33 -1.12
C GLU A 256 9.55 16.58 -2.28
N VAL A 257 9.20 15.52 -3.03
CA VAL A 257 8.22 15.58 -4.12
C VAL A 257 7.04 14.67 -3.78
N THR A 258 5.85 15.25 -3.74
CA THR A 258 4.63 14.52 -3.38
C THR A 258 4.25 13.53 -4.48
N GLU A 259 4.15 12.25 -4.12
CA GLU A 259 3.56 11.20 -4.95
C GLU A 259 2.06 11.44 -5.19
N GLY A 260 1.41 10.58 -5.99
CA GLY A 260 -0.03 10.70 -6.21
C GLY A 260 -0.61 9.48 -6.92
N PHE A 261 -1.87 9.59 -7.32
CA PHE A 261 -2.47 8.62 -8.23
C PHE A 261 -1.56 8.33 -9.41
N THR A 262 -1.43 7.04 -9.74
CA THR A 262 -0.64 6.50 -10.86
C THR A 262 0.87 6.64 -10.75
N ARG A 263 1.44 7.25 -9.68
CA ARG A 263 2.88 7.50 -9.61
C ARG A 263 3.47 7.32 -8.22
N LEU A 264 4.66 6.72 -8.17
CA LEU A 264 5.42 6.55 -6.95
C LEU A 264 6.94 6.62 -7.23
N ASP A 265 7.73 6.91 -6.20
CA ASP A 265 9.19 6.85 -6.29
C ASP A 265 9.68 5.45 -5.90
N ALA A 266 9.41 4.47 -6.77
CA ALA A 266 9.59 3.06 -6.45
C ALA A 266 11.05 2.70 -6.14
N LEU A 267 12.00 3.19 -6.93
CA LEU A 267 13.40 2.85 -6.76
C LEU A 267 13.97 3.41 -5.45
N ASN A 268 13.70 4.67 -5.09
CA ASN A 268 14.14 5.20 -3.80
C ASN A 268 13.46 4.48 -2.64
N ARG A 269 12.17 4.14 -2.76
CA ARG A 269 11.47 3.36 -1.72
C ARG A 269 12.08 1.98 -1.52
N ILE A 270 12.37 1.26 -2.62
CA ILE A 270 13.06 -0.04 -2.58
C ILE A 270 14.43 0.11 -1.89
N GLY A 271 15.23 1.10 -2.33
CA GLY A 271 16.55 1.37 -1.76
C GLY A 271 16.50 1.70 -0.27
N ASN A 272 15.58 2.57 0.15
CA ASN A 272 15.38 2.92 1.56
C ASN A 272 14.96 1.72 2.40
N GLN A 273 14.05 0.90 1.89
CA GLN A 273 13.58 -0.28 2.61
C GLN A 273 14.71 -1.30 2.81
N VAL A 274 15.49 -1.60 1.78
CA VAL A 274 16.54 -2.63 1.85
C VAL A 274 17.79 -2.10 2.53
N PHE A 275 18.32 -0.97 2.08
CA PHE A 275 19.64 -0.49 2.49
C PHE A 275 19.62 0.41 3.72
N ALA A 276 18.48 1.00 4.10
CA ALA A 276 18.36 1.77 5.32
C ALA A 276 17.58 1.02 6.41
N ALA A 277 16.33 0.65 6.16
CA ALA A 277 15.47 0.05 7.18
C ALA A 277 15.88 -1.39 7.54
N ALA A 278 15.95 -2.30 6.56
CA ALA A 278 16.24 -3.72 6.84
C ALA A 278 17.67 -3.93 7.39
N MET A 279 18.64 -3.15 6.92
CA MET A 279 20.04 -3.21 7.39
C MET A 279 20.31 -2.44 8.70
N ASP A 280 19.32 -1.72 9.25
CA ASP A 280 19.48 -0.80 10.38
C ASP A 280 20.60 0.24 10.14
N ARG A 281 20.56 0.89 8.98
CA ARG A 281 21.52 1.90 8.52
C ARG A 281 20.80 3.17 8.09
N PRO A 282 20.27 3.99 9.03
CA PRO A 282 19.49 5.17 8.69
C PRO A 282 20.23 6.19 7.82
N ASN A 283 21.57 6.23 7.85
CA ASN A 283 22.39 7.10 7.01
C ASN A 283 22.33 6.76 5.51
N ASN A 284 21.81 5.59 5.13
CA ASN A 284 21.59 5.21 3.73
C ASN A 284 20.24 5.72 3.19
N TYR A 285 19.42 6.34 4.03
CA TYR A 285 18.10 6.82 3.63
C TYR A 285 18.23 8.03 2.70
N SER A 286 17.51 8.00 1.57
CA SER A 286 17.36 9.11 0.62
C SER A 286 15.93 9.64 0.62
N PRO A 287 15.70 10.96 0.58
CA PRO A 287 14.36 11.53 0.44
C PRO A 287 13.64 11.06 -0.82
N ILE A 288 12.31 10.97 -0.73
CA ILE A 288 11.42 10.70 -1.86
C ILE A 288 11.31 11.95 -2.72
N ASN A 289 11.85 11.92 -3.95
CA ASN A 289 11.99 13.10 -4.79
C ASN A 289 11.85 12.85 -6.30
N ALA A 290 11.70 11.60 -6.75
CA ALA A 290 11.63 11.26 -8.18
C ALA A 290 10.43 10.35 -8.52
N PRO A 291 9.19 10.74 -8.20
CA PRO A 291 8.03 9.90 -8.53
C PRO A 291 7.79 9.85 -10.04
N VAL A 292 7.69 8.62 -10.56
CA VAL A 292 7.36 8.31 -11.96
C VAL A 292 6.06 7.53 -12.05
N ASN A 293 5.44 7.51 -13.23
CA ASN A 293 4.25 6.67 -13.47
C ASN A 293 4.63 5.19 -13.27
N PHE A 294 3.69 4.34 -12.87
CA PHE A 294 3.90 2.90 -12.96
C PHE A 294 4.10 2.52 -14.42
N PRO A 295 5.19 1.82 -14.80
CA PRO A 295 5.35 1.40 -16.18
C PRO A 295 4.36 0.27 -16.50
N HIS A 296 3.98 0.14 -17.78
CA HIS A 296 3.35 -1.10 -18.23
C HIS A 296 4.38 -2.24 -18.21
N ILE A 297 3.91 -3.46 -18.01
CA ILE A 297 4.76 -4.67 -17.99
C ILE A 297 4.60 -5.55 -19.22
N TRP A 298 3.75 -5.17 -20.17
CA TRP A 298 3.64 -5.83 -21.47
C TRP A 298 5.01 -5.92 -22.14
N ASP A 299 5.35 -7.11 -22.60
CA ASP A 299 6.59 -7.45 -23.31
C ASP A 299 7.89 -7.20 -22.53
N THR A 300 7.84 -6.69 -21.29
CA THR A 300 9.02 -6.30 -20.50
C THR A 300 9.95 -7.45 -20.14
N SER A 301 9.43 -8.69 -20.11
CA SER A 301 10.23 -9.91 -19.95
C SER A 301 11.26 -10.11 -21.06
N TRP A 302 11.06 -9.45 -22.20
CA TRP A 302 11.89 -9.56 -23.40
C TRP A 302 12.78 -8.34 -23.62
N PHE A 303 12.78 -7.38 -22.70
CA PHE A 303 13.65 -6.21 -22.79
C PHE A 303 15.03 -6.52 -22.23
N ASN A 304 16.06 -5.94 -22.85
CA ASN A 304 17.45 -6.04 -22.37
C ASN A 304 17.63 -5.36 -21.00
N TRP A 305 16.95 -4.23 -20.80
CA TRP A 305 16.98 -3.43 -19.60
C TRP A 305 15.57 -2.93 -19.28
N VAL A 306 15.24 -2.90 -18.00
CA VAL A 306 13.96 -2.37 -17.48
C VAL A 306 14.21 -1.26 -16.46
N GLN A 307 13.12 -0.71 -15.91
CA GLN A 307 13.07 0.55 -15.17
C GLN A 307 13.22 1.78 -16.08
N TYR A 308 12.70 2.92 -15.64
CA TYR A 308 12.75 4.18 -16.41
C TYR A 308 14.18 4.64 -16.71
N ASP A 309 15.16 4.20 -15.92
CA ASP A 309 16.58 4.53 -16.04
C ASP A 309 17.43 3.40 -16.64
N ALA A 310 16.79 2.32 -17.12
CA ALA A 310 17.46 1.15 -17.70
C ALA A 310 18.53 0.53 -16.76
N SER A 311 18.20 0.35 -15.48
CA SER A 311 19.16 -0.05 -14.44
C SER A 311 19.25 -1.55 -14.15
N ILE A 312 18.28 -2.37 -14.60
CA ILE A 312 18.21 -3.80 -14.26
C ILE A 312 17.94 -4.65 -15.51
N MET A 313 18.72 -5.73 -15.69
CA MET A 313 18.57 -6.64 -16.84
C MET A 313 17.87 -7.96 -16.51
N GLN A 314 18.11 -8.52 -15.32
CA GLN A 314 17.69 -9.89 -14.98
C GLN A 314 16.29 -9.88 -14.34
N PRO A 315 15.26 -10.53 -14.93
CA PRO A 315 13.89 -10.47 -14.43
C PRO A 315 13.73 -10.98 -12.99
N LEU A 316 14.44 -12.06 -12.62
CA LEU A 316 14.34 -12.59 -11.26
C LEU A 316 15.00 -11.65 -10.22
N THR A 317 16.11 -10.99 -10.58
CA THR A 317 16.74 -9.96 -9.75
C THR A 317 15.79 -8.76 -9.59
N ARG A 318 15.15 -8.33 -10.67
CA ARG A 318 14.13 -7.28 -10.68
C ARG A 318 12.97 -7.63 -9.73
N ASN A 319 12.35 -8.78 -9.92
CA ASN A 319 11.17 -9.21 -9.15
C ASN A 319 11.52 -9.42 -7.67
N THR A 320 12.70 -9.97 -7.38
CA THR A 320 13.17 -10.11 -5.99
C THR A 320 13.43 -8.74 -5.34
N GLY A 321 14.07 -7.83 -6.06
CA GLY A 321 14.34 -6.47 -5.58
C GLY A 321 13.05 -5.68 -5.30
N GLU A 322 12.06 -5.79 -6.18
CA GLU A 322 10.73 -5.22 -5.98
C GLU A 322 10.06 -5.79 -4.74
N ALA A 323 9.97 -7.13 -4.63
CA ALA A 323 9.38 -7.81 -3.47
C ALA A 323 10.01 -7.34 -2.15
N LEU A 324 11.35 -7.25 -2.09
CA LEU A 324 12.05 -6.73 -0.91
C LEU A 324 11.69 -5.28 -0.62
N GLY A 325 11.62 -4.43 -1.64
CA GLY A 325 11.29 -3.02 -1.47
C GLY A 325 9.84 -2.74 -1.06
N VAL A 326 8.90 -3.60 -1.47
CA VAL A 326 7.53 -3.60 -0.94
C VAL A 326 7.39 -4.47 0.33
N LYS A 327 8.49 -4.65 1.06
CA LYS A 327 8.57 -5.23 2.41
C LYS A 327 8.31 -6.73 2.47
N ALA A 328 8.82 -7.51 1.53
CA ALA A 328 9.11 -8.91 1.80
C ALA A 328 10.16 -9.01 2.92
N PHE A 329 9.97 -9.95 3.84
CA PHE A 329 10.90 -10.17 4.94
C PHE A 329 12.25 -10.64 4.40
N VAL A 330 13.32 -10.09 4.95
CA VAL A 330 14.68 -10.61 4.80
C VAL A 330 15.44 -10.36 6.09
N ASP A 331 16.10 -11.39 6.62
CA ASP A 331 16.96 -11.22 7.79
C ASP A 331 18.32 -10.65 7.39
N MET A 332 18.50 -9.35 7.60
CA MET A 332 19.76 -8.63 7.33
C MET A 332 20.62 -8.44 8.58
N THR A 333 20.25 -9.05 9.72
CA THR A 333 20.93 -8.81 10.99
C THR A 333 22.37 -9.32 10.97
N THR A 334 23.32 -8.42 11.27
CA THR A 334 24.76 -8.73 11.29
C THR A 334 25.16 -9.42 12.58
N GLY A 335 25.98 -10.47 12.52
CA GLY A 335 26.42 -11.23 13.71
C GLY A 335 25.51 -12.40 14.09
N SER A 336 24.46 -12.63 13.30
CA SER A 336 23.47 -13.71 13.41
C SER A 336 23.90 -15.00 12.71
N ASP A 337 25.19 -15.16 12.39
CA ASP A 337 25.75 -16.44 11.93
C ASP A 337 25.73 -17.53 13.02
N LYS A 338 25.18 -17.20 14.20
CA LYS A 338 24.83 -18.17 15.23
C LYS A 338 23.67 -19.00 14.71
N ALA A 339 23.95 -20.28 14.48
CA ALA A 339 22.94 -21.32 14.39
C ALA A 339 21.79 -21.02 15.38
N THR A 340 20.55 -20.91 14.88
CA THR A 340 19.40 -21.01 15.78
C THR A 340 19.43 -22.40 16.44
N GLY A 341 18.58 -22.68 17.44
CA GLY A 341 18.61 -23.96 18.20
C GLY A 341 18.53 -25.24 17.35
N ASN A 342 18.36 -25.12 16.02
CA ASN A 342 18.37 -26.17 15.01
C ASN A 342 19.68 -26.30 14.19
N GLY A 343 20.73 -25.51 14.45
CA GLY A 343 22.01 -25.60 13.72
C GLY A 343 22.13 -24.76 12.44
N LYS A 344 21.10 -24.01 12.02
CA LYS A 344 21.08 -23.29 10.73
C LYS A 344 21.34 -21.80 10.90
N ASN A 345 22.15 -21.24 9.99
CA ASN A 345 22.29 -19.80 9.82
C ASN A 345 21.02 -19.27 9.14
N GLU A 346 20.29 -18.39 9.82
CA GLU A 346 19.05 -17.77 9.32
C GLU A 346 19.30 -16.40 8.68
N ARG A 347 20.57 -15.96 8.61
CA ARG A 347 20.93 -14.75 7.86
C ARG A 347 20.50 -14.88 6.41
N PHE A 348 19.82 -13.85 5.92
CA PHE A 348 19.16 -13.78 4.61
C PHE A 348 17.98 -14.74 4.43
N ALA A 349 17.49 -15.38 5.50
CA ALA A 349 16.18 -16.03 5.44
C ALA A 349 15.15 -15.00 4.99
N SER A 350 14.32 -15.37 4.02
CA SER A 350 13.40 -14.46 3.36
C SER A 350 12.03 -15.08 3.15
N SER A 351 11.00 -14.23 3.12
CA SER A 351 9.66 -14.62 2.70
C SER A 351 9.47 -14.58 1.19
N VAL A 352 10.44 -14.11 0.40
CA VAL A 352 10.34 -14.04 -1.07
C VAL A 352 10.13 -15.44 -1.66
N PRO A 353 8.98 -15.71 -2.30
CA PRO A 353 8.66 -17.01 -2.85
C PRO A 353 9.25 -17.12 -4.27
N VAL A 354 10.54 -17.45 -4.38
CA VAL A 354 11.28 -17.48 -5.66
C VAL A 354 10.55 -18.28 -6.74
N ARG A 355 9.97 -19.44 -6.40
CA ARG A 355 9.18 -20.24 -7.36
C ARG A 355 7.98 -19.47 -7.91
N THR A 356 7.26 -18.78 -7.04
CA THR A 356 6.11 -17.95 -7.42
C THR A 356 6.54 -16.76 -8.27
N LEU A 357 7.70 -16.16 -8.00
CA LEU A 357 8.25 -15.10 -8.87
C LEU A 357 8.60 -15.61 -10.28
N VAL A 358 9.05 -16.87 -10.41
CA VAL A 358 9.24 -17.51 -11.72
C VAL A 358 7.90 -17.76 -12.41
N GLU A 359 6.90 -18.26 -11.68
CA GLU A 359 5.55 -18.46 -12.22
C GLU A 359 4.93 -17.12 -12.69
N ILE A 360 5.18 -16.02 -11.97
CA ILE A 360 4.76 -14.67 -12.38
C ILE A 360 5.49 -14.25 -13.66
N GLU A 361 6.79 -14.49 -13.76
CA GLU A 361 7.56 -14.16 -14.96
C GLU A 361 7.10 -14.97 -16.18
N ASP A 362 6.82 -16.26 -16.00
CA ASP A 362 6.25 -17.12 -17.04
C ASP A 362 4.86 -16.61 -17.48
N TRP A 363 4.05 -16.09 -16.55
CA TRP A 363 2.77 -15.47 -16.84
C TRP A 363 2.92 -14.17 -17.66
N ILE A 364 3.87 -13.30 -17.29
CA ILE A 364 4.14 -12.03 -17.98
C ILE A 364 4.74 -12.28 -19.36
N GLY A 365 5.81 -13.07 -19.46
CA GLY A 365 6.58 -13.24 -20.69
C GLY A 365 6.01 -14.28 -21.64
N GLY A 366 5.46 -15.37 -21.10
CA GLY A 366 5.12 -16.55 -21.88
C GLY A 366 6.37 -17.28 -22.39
N THR A 367 6.26 -17.91 -23.56
CA THR A 367 7.38 -18.60 -24.19
C THR A 367 8.24 -17.63 -25.01
N HIS A 368 9.53 -17.93 -25.15
CA HIS A 368 10.43 -17.13 -25.99
C HIS A 368 9.81 -16.80 -27.37
N PRO A 369 9.68 -15.51 -27.76
CA PRO A 369 8.89 -15.10 -28.92
C PRO A 369 9.32 -15.74 -30.24
N LEU A 370 10.64 -15.84 -30.48
CA LEU A 370 11.18 -16.53 -31.67
C LEU A 370 10.83 -18.03 -31.73
N LYS A 371 10.62 -18.70 -30.58
CA LYS A 371 10.18 -20.10 -30.52
C LYS A 371 8.66 -20.23 -30.63
N ALA A 372 7.93 -19.15 -30.36
CA ALA A 372 6.48 -19.09 -30.48
C ALA A 372 6.01 -18.74 -31.91
N GLY A 373 6.92 -18.69 -32.89
CA GLY A 373 6.60 -18.30 -34.27
C GLY A 373 6.46 -16.78 -34.41
N ASN A 374 7.42 -16.03 -33.87
CA ASN A 374 7.50 -14.57 -33.94
C ASN A 374 6.25 -13.88 -33.38
N ARG A 375 5.87 -14.27 -32.16
CA ARG A 375 4.74 -13.66 -31.44
C ARG A 375 4.96 -13.69 -29.94
N PHE A 376 4.43 -12.68 -29.26
CA PHE A 376 4.28 -12.71 -27.81
C PHE A 376 3.08 -13.58 -27.42
N ASN A 377 3.19 -14.33 -26.33
CA ASN A 377 2.12 -15.17 -25.81
C ASN A 377 2.05 -15.20 -24.28
N GLY A 378 2.63 -14.20 -23.62
CA GLY A 378 2.33 -13.84 -22.23
C GLY A 378 1.32 -12.69 -22.18
N VAL A 379 1.47 -11.78 -21.22
CA VAL A 379 0.61 -10.59 -21.09
C VAL A 379 0.90 -9.60 -22.19
N GLN A 380 -0.13 -9.30 -22.99
CA GLN A 380 -0.03 -8.40 -24.13
C GLN A 380 -0.62 -7.04 -23.82
N SER A 381 -0.19 -6.02 -24.57
CA SER A 381 -0.89 -4.74 -24.61
C SER A 381 -2.29 -4.89 -25.24
N PRO A 382 -3.31 -4.15 -24.77
CA PRO A 382 -4.66 -4.32 -25.26
C PRO A 382 -4.84 -3.82 -26.68
N ALA A 383 -5.55 -4.61 -27.49
CA ALA A 383 -6.08 -4.12 -28.75
C ALA A 383 -7.07 -2.98 -28.50
N TRP A 384 -7.16 -2.05 -29.45
CA TRP A 384 -8.14 -0.97 -29.40
C TRP A 384 -9.56 -1.54 -29.34
N PRO A 385 -10.33 -1.32 -28.27
CA PRO A 385 -11.63 -1.96 -28.11
C PRO A 385 -12.64 -1.48 -29.17
N ASN A 386 -13.47 -2.38 -29.69
CA ASN A 386 -14.54 -2.00 -30.64
C ASN A 386 -15.63 -1.11 -30.03
N THR A 387 -15.64 -0.97 -28.71
CA THR A 387 -16.52 -0.04 -27.98
C THR A 387 -15.99 1.40 -27.97
N PHE A 388 -14.73 1.61 -28.37
CA PHE A 388 -14.13 2.93 -28.52
C PHE A 388 -14.44 3.48 -29.92
N PRO A 389 -14.26 4.80 -30.16
CA PRO A 389 -14.38 5.37 -31.49
C PRO A 389 -13.52 4.60 -32.49
N ALA A 390 -14.08 4.32 -33.67
CA ALA A 390 -13.35 3.64 -34.73
C ALA A 390 -12.12 4.46 -35.14
N ILE A 391 -11.00 3.76 -35.36
CA ILE A 391 -9.77 4.37 -35.83
C ILE A 391 -9.96 4.82 -37.28
N ASP A 392 -9.72 6.10 -37.56
CA ASP A 392 -9.61 6.62 -38.93
C ASP A 392 -8.38 6.00 -39.61
N ARG A 393 -8.62 5.17 -40.62
CA ARG A 393 -7.57 4.38 -41.27
C ARG A 393 -6.70 5.21 -42.18
N ASP A 394 -7.21 6.28 -42.77
CA ASP A 394 -6.43 7.17 -43.63
C ASP A 394 -5.44 7.96 -42.78
N LEU A 395 -5.90 8.48 -41.62
CA LEU A 395 -5.03 9.14 -40.65
C LEU A 395 -4.02 8.17 -40.02
N ALA A 396 -4.43 6.94 -39.70
CA ALA A 396 -3.52 5.94 -39.16
C ALA A 396 -2.39 5.58 -40.17
N GLN A 397 -2.72 5.47 -41.46
CA GLN A 397 -1.73 5.20 -42.51
C GLN A 397 -0.77 6.38 -42.69
N ALA A 398 -1.26 7.62 -42.68
CA ALA A 398 -0.42 8.80 -42.68
C ALA A 398 0.51 8.85 -41.44
N GLY A 399 -0.03 8.51 -40.27
CA GLY A 399 0.71 8.41 -39.01
C GLY A 399 1.81 7.33 -39.05
N ALA A 400 1.56 6.18 -39.67
CA ALA A 400 2.55 5.11 -39.82
C ALA A 400 3.81 5.60 -40.58
N LYS A 401 3.62 6.43 -41.62
CA LYS A 401 4.75 7.04 -42.34
C LYS A 401 5.55 7.97 -41.42
N LEU A 402 4.87 8.82 -40.66
CA LEU A 402 5.52 9.74 -39.71
C LEU A 402 6.27 9.00 -38.60
N TYR A 403 5.72 7.90 -38.08
CA TYR A 403 6.38 7.07 -37.09
C TYR A 403 7.69 6.49 -37.64
N LYS A 404 7.67 5.95 -38.86
CA LYS A 404 8.88 5.41 -39.51
C LYS A 404 9.95 6.49 -39.69
N ASP A 405 9.55 7.68 -40.14
CA ASP A 405 10.49 8.76 -40.43
C ASP A 405 11.08 9.42 -39.16
N ASN A 406 10.34 9.43 -38.04
CA ASN A 406 10.68 10.27 -36.87
C ASN A 406 10.84 9.52 -35.54
N CYS A 407 10.27 8.33 -35.38
CA CYS A 407 10.14 7.66 -34.07
C CYS A 407 10.86 6.31 -34.03
N GLN A 408 10.82 5.57 -35.14
CA GLN A 408 11.28 4.18 -35.22
C GLN A 408 12.75 4.00 -34.84
N HIS A 409 13.60 5.00 -35.09
CA HIS A 409 15.04 4.94 -34.77
C HIS A 409 15.32 4.77 -33.26
N CYS A 410 14.37 5.13 -32.38
CA CYS A 410 14.45 4.90 -30.94
C CYS A 410 13.47 3.82 -30.46
N HIS A 411 12.25 3.79 -31.02
CA HIS A 411 11.15 2.95 -30.51
C HIS A 411 10.99 1.60 -31.22
N LEU A 412 11.89 1.27 -32.14
CA LEU A 412 11.85 0.06 -32.97
C LEU A 412 10.66 0.03 -33.96
N PRO A 413 10.68 -0.87 -34.96
CA PRO A 413 9.54 -1.09 -35.83
C PRO A 413 8.30 -1.59 -35.06
N PRO A 414 7.08 -1.43 -35.59
CA PRO A 414 5.88 -1.97 -34.96
C PRO A 414 5.97 -3.48 -34.74
N VAL A 415 5.55 -3.97 -33.57
CA VAL A 415 5.61 -5.39 -33.17
C VAL A 415 4.95 -6.34 -34.18
N ASN A 416 3.92 -5.88 -34.88
CA ASN A 416 3.19 -6.64 -35.89
C ASN A 416 3.79 -6.56 -37.31
N SER A 417 4.98 -5.96 -37.46
CA SER A 417 5.71 -5.89 -38.73
C SER A 417 6.80 -6.94 -38.81
N ASP A 418 7.11 -7.43 -40.01
CA ASP A 418 8.20 -8.38 -40.23
C ASP A 418 9.57 -7.78 -39.83
N GLU A 419 9.75 -6.46 -40.02
CA GLU A 419 10.97 -5.71 -39.69
C GLU A 419 11.32 -5.82 -38.19
N PHE A 420 10.33 -5.89 -37.31
CA PHE A 420 10.54 -6.04 -35.86
C PHE A 420 11.18 -7.39 -35.48
N TRP A 421 10.98 -8.42 -36.30
CA TRP A 421 11.47 -9.79 -36.04
C TRP A 421 12.82 -10.09 -36.73
N GLU A 422 13.44 -9.07 -37.33
CA GLU A 422 14.78 -9.18 -37.88
C GLU A 422 15.82 -9.38 -36.76
N ILE A 423 16.91 -10.09 -37.11
CA ILE A 423 17.90 -10.59 -36.14
C ILE A 423 18.57 -9.47 -35.31
N ASP A 424 18.70 -8.28 -35.87
CA ASP A 424 19.36 -7.14 -35.23
C ASP A 424 18.66 -6.71 -33.93
N TYR A 425 17.35 -6.95 -33.81
CA TYR A 425 16.56 -6.62 -32.62
C TYR A 425 16.46 -7.76 -31.60
N TRP A 426 16.87 -8.97 -31.97
CA TRP A 426 16.70 -10.19 -31.15
C TRP A 426 18.03 -10.90 -30.86
N SER A 427 19.14 -10.25 -31.18
CA SER A 427 20.48 -10.80 -30.93
C SER A 427 20.80 -10.83 -29.43
N PRO A 428 21.46 -11.88 -28.94
CA PRO A 428 21.94 -11.92 -27.56
C PRO A 428 22.86 -10.73 -27.25
N ILE A 429 22.82 -10.25 -26.01
CA ILE A 429 23.77 -9.24 -25.54
C ILE A 429 25.16 -9.89 -25.42
N GLU A 430 26.12 -9.40 -26.21
CA GLU A 430 27.51 -9.79 -26.11
C GLU A 430 28.25 -8.85 -25.15
N TRP A 431 28.84 -9.43 -24.10
CA TRP A 431 29.73 -8.70 -23.19
C TRP A 431 31.17 -8.84 -23.68
N SER A 432 31.80 -7.73 -24.06
CA SER A 432 33.24 -7.69 -24.25
C SER A 432 33.92 -7.28 -22.95
N GLU A 433 34.82 -8.11 -22.43
CA GLU A 433 35.80 -7.66 -21.43
C GLU A 433 36.75 -6.68 -22.13
N ASN A 434 36.54 -5.38 -21.91
CA ASN A 434 37.51 -4.34 -22.27
C ASN A 434 38.49 -4.11 -21.13
#